data_AF-A0A0S7XJ74-F1
#
_entry.id   AF-A0A0S7XJ74-F1
#
_cell.length_a   1.000
_cell.length_b   1.000
_cell.length_c   1.000
_cell.angle_alpha   90.00
_cell.angle_beta   90.00
_cell.angle_gamma   90.00
#
_symmetry.space_group_name_H-M   'P 1'
#
loop_
_entity.id
_entity.type
_entity.pdbx_description
1 polymer ?
#
loop_
_entity_poly.entity_id
_entity_poly.type
_entity_poly.pdbx_seq_one_letter_code
_entity_poly.pdbx_strand_id
1 'polypeptide(L)'
;MKDGQFIYVGDGVGVKAYIGPLTFVFDLKGKTVIPGLHDAHVHIRYGERELYPRTPDIRPAIGEWASVKRMQEVIKRCLATGEGMRPGPKPRWLVLSGWMSDVWDPPEFRKE
;
A
#
# COMPACT_ATOMS: atom_id res chain seq x y z
N MET A 1 14.93 28.20 -2.26
CA MET A 1 15.71 26.94 -2.38
C MET A 1 16.60 27.04 -3.61
N LYS A 2 17.75 26.37 -3.61
CA LYS A 2 18.63 26.24 -4.77
C LYS A 2 19.20 24.83 -4.77
N ASP A 3 19.15 24.15 -5.92
CA ASP A 3 19.68 22.78 -6.10
C ASP A 3 19.17 21.78 -5.04
N GLY A 4 17.87 21.85 -4.73
CA GLY A 4 17.22 20.95 -3.75
C GLY A 4 17.52 21.29 -2.28
N GLN A 5 18.22 22.38 -1.98
CA GLN A 5 18.61 22.77 -0.63
C GLN A 5 17.97 24.10 -0.18
N PHE A 6 17.75 24.21 1.13
CA PHE A 6 17.40 25.48 1.77
C PHE A 6 18.67 26.32 1.94
N ILE A 7 18.73 27.46 1.26
CA ILE A 7 19.84 28.44 1.38
C ILE A 7 19.53 29.56 2.37
N TYR A 8 18.26 29.68 2.78
CA TYR A 8 17.78 30.65 3.75
C TYR A 8 16.46 30.12 4.35
N VAL A 9 16.32 30.26 5.68
CA VAL A 9 15.09 30.00 6.43
C VAL A 9 14.96 31.14 7.44
N GLY A 10 13.84 31.87 7.40
CA GLY A 10 13.65 33.08 8.20
C GLY A 10 12.44 33.86 7.73
N ASP A 11 12.45 35.17 7.96
CA ASP A 11 11.33 36.06 7.62
C ASP A 11 11.29 36.48 6.14
N GLY A 12 10.19 37.12 5.76
CA GLY A 12 9.95 37.63 4.42
C GLY A 12 10.79 38.86 4.05
N VAL A 13 11.47 39.51 5.00
CA VAL A 13 12.37 40.64 4.69
C VAL A 13 13.73 40.10 4.29
N GLY A 14 14.31 39.19 5.08
CA GLY A 14 15.63 38.61 4.82
C GLY A 14 15.67 37.71 3.57
N VAL A 15 14.53 37.11 3.17
CA VAL A 15 14.49 36.33 1.92
C VAL A 15 14.67 37.21 0.67
N LYS A 16 14.36 38.51 0.73
CA LYS A 16 14.40 39.41 -0.45
C LYS A 16 15.78 39.48 -1.11
N ALA A 17 16.86 39.37 -0.32
CA ALA A 17 18.23 39.37 -0.82
C ALA A 17 18.54 38.17 -1.75
N TYR A 18 17.74 37.10 -1.68
CA TYR A 18 17.92 35.89 -2.46
C TYR A 18 16.99 35.80 -3.69
N ILE A 19 16.13 36.81 -3.93
CA ILE A 19 15.20 36.84 -5.07
C ILE A 19 15.85 37.57 -6.25
N GLY A 20 15.97 36.89 -7.38
CA GLY A 20 16.47 37.45 -8.65
C GLY A 20 15.60 37.09 -9.86
N PRO A 21 15.99 37.50 -11.09
CA PRO A 21 15.17 37.33 -12.29
C PRO A 21 14.78 35.88 -12.63
N LEU A 22 15.55 34.91 -12.14
CA LEU A 22 15.32 33.47 -12.34
C LEU A 22 14.67 32.79 -11.12
N THR A 23 14.29 33.57 -10.09
CA THR A 23 13.67 33.01 -8.88
C THR A 23 12.17 32.87 -9.06
N PHE A 24 11.66 31.66 -8.86
CA PHE A 24 10.23 31.43 -8.74
C PHE A 24 9.75 31.74 -7.31
N VAL A 25 8.82 32.68 -7.18
CA VAL A 25 8.21 33.06 -5.89
C VAL A 25 6.81 32.47 -5.81
N PHE A 26 6.53 31.74 -4.72
CA PHE A 26 5.24 31.13 -4.46
C PHE A 26 4.63 31.70 -3.16
N ASP A 27 3.53 32.44 -3.26
CA ASP A 27 2.79 32.94 -2.11
C ASP A 27 1.89 31.84 -1.52
N LEU A 28 2.17 31.48 -0.28
CA LEU A 28 1.45 30.44 0.46
C LEU A 28 0.04 30.87 0.89
N LYS A 29 -0.30 32.15 0.84
CA LYS A 29 -1.61 32.69 1.24
C LYS A 29 -2.05 32.21 2.63
N GLY A 30 -1.11 32.25 3.59
CA GLY A 30 -1.33 31.83 4.98
C GLY A 30 -1.31 30.30 5.21
N LYS A 31 -1.01 29.48 4.21
CA LYS A 31 -0.80 28.04 4.40
C LYS A 31 0.51 27.74 5.12
N THR A 32 0.54 26.62 5.83
CA THR A 32 1.72 26.13 6.55
C THR A 32 2.57 25.21 5.66
N VAL A 33 3.89 25.37 5.73
CA VAL A 33 4.86 24.42 5.18
C VAL A 33 5.48 23.66 6.35
N ILE A 34 5.55 22.34 6.22
CA ILE A 34 6.21 21.44 7.17
C ILE A 34 7.30 20.65 6.45
N PRO A 35 8.27 20.06 7.16
CA PRO A 35 9.16 19.06 6.58
C PRO A 35 8.37 17.92 5.93
N GLY A 36 8.91 17.35 4.85
CA GLY A 36 8.35 16.13 4.27
C GLY A 36 8.31 15.01 5.30
N LEU A 37 7.28 14.16 5.24
CA LEU A 37 7.19 13.02 6.14
C LEU A 37 8.28 12.00 5.80
N HIS A 38 9.01 11.55 6.81
CA HIS A 38 10.00 10.50 6.71
C HIS A 38 9.51 9.28 7.48
N ASP A 39 9.13 8.22 6.76
CA ASP A 39 8.78 6.94 7.34
C ASP A 39 10.03 6.07 7.46
N ALA A 40 10.44 5.78 8.70
CA ALA A 40 11.65 5.02 9.00
C ALA A 40 11.46 3.50 8.83
N HIS A 41 10.21 3.02 8.80
CA HIS A 41 9.94 1.59 8.72
C HIS A 41 8.62 1.32 8.00
N VAL A 42 8.73 0.87 6.75
CA VAL A 42 7.58 0.53 5.93
C VAL A 42 7.77 -0.80 5.22
N HIS A 43 6.71 -1.59 5.19
CA HIS A 43 6.63 -2.77 4.33
C HIS A 43 5.98 -2.37 3.00
N ILE A 44 6.74 -1.71 2.11
CA ILE A 44 6.19 -1.11 0.86
C ILE A 44 5.40 -2.12 0.02
N ARG A 45 5.90 -3.36 -0.10
CA ARG A 45 5.20 -4.42 -0.85
C ARG A 45 3.88 -4.86 -0.19
N TYR A 46 3.78 -4.79 1.13
CA TYR A 46 2.50 -5.02 1.80
C TYR A 46 1.55 -3.87 1.51
N GLY A 47 2.01 -2.61 1.58
CA GLY A 47 1.20 -1.45 1.18
C GLY A 47 0.67 -1.55 -0.25
N GLU A 48 1.52 -1.98 -1.19
CA GLU A 48 1.11 -2.24 -2.58
C GLU A 48 0.01 -3.31 -2.66
N ARG A 49 0.15 -4.41 -1.93
CA ARG A 49 -0.84 -5.50 -1.92
C ARG A 49 -2.20 -5.03 -1.42
N GLU A 50 -2.23 -4.20 -0.37
CA GLU A 50 -3.48 -3.71 0.21
C GLU A 50 -4.13 -2.62 -0.67
N LEU A 51 -3.35 -1.71 -1.25
CA LEU A 51 -3.87 -0.64 -2.11
C LEU A 51 -4.25 -1.12 -3.51
N TYR A 52 -3.53 -2.12 -4.03
CA TYR A 52 -3.69 -2.67 -5.37
C TYR A 52 -3.73 -4.21 -5.35
N PRO A 53 -4.80 -4.80 -4.79
CA PRO A 53 -4.89 -6.24 -4.65
C PRO A 53 -4.96 -6.90 -6.02
N ARG A 54 -3.85 -7.52 -6.43
CA ARG A 54 -3.77 -8.38 -7.63
C ARG A 54 -4.13 -9.84 -7.34
N THR A 55 -4.26 -10.17 -6.06
CA THR A 55 -4.53 -11.52 -5.56
C THR A 55 -5.76 -11.40 -4.66
N PRO A 56 -6.85 -12.14 -4.95
CA PRO A 56 -8.04 -12.09 -4.11
C PRO A 56 -7.71 -12.54 -2.69
N ASP A 57 -8.15 -11.75 -1.71
CA ASP A 57 -8.00 -12.08 -0.31
C ASP A 57 -9.19 -12.90 0.19
N ILE A 58 -8.92 -13.97 0.92
CA ILE A 58 -9.97 -14.80 1.51
C ILE A 58 -10.55 -14.14 2.77
N ARG A 59 -9.81 -13.23 3.42
CA ARG A 59 -10.25 -12.50 4.60
C ARG A 59 -11.36 -11.51 4.23
N PRO A 60 -12.32 -11.26 5.13
CA PRO A 60 -13.31 -10.21 4.94
C PRO A 60 -12.69 -8.81 5.07
N ALA A 61 -11.70 -8.63 5.97
CA ALA A 61 -10.96 -7.39 6.17
C ALA A 61 -9.56 -7.64 6.76
N ILE A 62 -8.73 -6.60 6.81
CA ILE A 62 -7.41 -6.66 7.47
C ILE A 62 -7.61 -6.92 8.97
N GLY A 63 -6.92 -7.94 9.49
CA GLY A 63 -7.00 -8.34 10.90
C GLY A 63 -8.14 -9.30 11.22
N GLU A 64 -8.98 -9.65 10.24
CA GLU A 64 -10.06 -10.62 10.41
C GLU A 64 -9.69 -11.99 9.82
N TRP A 65 -10.14 -13.05 10.49
CA TRP A 65 -9.95 -14.44 10.05
C TRP A 65 -11.06 -14.89 9.09
N ALA A 66 -10.69 -15.61 8.03
CA ALA A 66 -11.66 -16.20 7.12
C ALA A 66 -12.16 -17.55 7.66
N SER A 67 -13.47 -17.77 7.69
CA SER A 67 -14.02 -19.11 7.91
C SER A 67 -13.81 -20.01 6.69
N VAL A 68 -13.84 -21.34 6.89
CA VAL A 68 -13.80 -22.32 5.78
C VAL A 68 -14.87 -22.03 4.73
N LYS A 69 -16.09 -21.71 5.17
CA LYS A 69 -17.20 -21.33 4.28
C LYS A 69 -16.84 -20.12 3.41
N ARG A 70 -16.26 -19.07 4.01
CA ARG A 70 -15.83 -17.88 3.28
C ARG A 70 -14.73 -18.19 2.27
N MET A 71 -13.74 -19.00 2.65
CA MET A 71 -12.69 -19.44 1.72
C MET A 71 -13.30 -20.13 0.49
N GLN A 72 -14.25 -21.05 0.70
CA GLN A 72 -14.96 -21.73 -0.38
C GLN A 72 -15.75 -20.77 -1.27
N GLU A 73 -16.43 -19.78 -0.69
CA GLU A 73 -17.16 -18.76 -1.46
C GLU A 73 -16.24 -17.94 -2.36
N VAL A 74 -15.07 -17.52 -1.85
CA VAL A 74 -14.07 -16.78 -2.62
C VAL A 74 -13.51 -17.66 -3.74
N ILE A 75 -13.15 -18.91 -3.46
CA ILE A 75 -12.67 -19.86 -4.48
C ILE A 75 -13.71 -20.04 -5.60
N LYS A 76 -14.98 -20.26 -5.24
CA LYS A 76 -16.08 -20.40 -6.22
C LYS A 76 -16.22 -19.15 -7.08
N ARG A 77 -16.15 -17.95 -6.49
CA ARG A 77 -16.18 -16.68 -7.22
C ARG A 77 -15.01 -16.60 -8.20
N CYS A 78 -13.79 -16.86 -7.75
CA CYS A 78 -12.58 -16.80 -8.58
C CYS A 78 -12.62 -17.80 -9.75
N LEU A 79 -13.15 -19.00 -9.54
CA LEU A 79 -13.36 -19.98 -10.59
C LEU A 79 -14.37 -19.49 -11.64
N ALA A 80 -15.43 -18.79 -11.22
CA ALA A 80 -16.45 -18.25 -12.11
C ALA A 80 -15.98 -17.00 -12.89
N THR A 81 -15.19 -16.13 -12.25
CA THR A 81 -14.78 -14.83 -12.83
C THR A 81 -13.40 -14.85 -13.48
N GLY A 82 -12.57 -15.84 -13.15
CA GLY A 82 -11.15 -15.87 -13.52
C GLY A 82 -10.25 -14.96 -12.67
N GLU A 83 -10.80 -14.28 -11.66
CA GLU A 83 -10.05 -13.47 -10.71
C GLU A 83 -9.01 -14.32 -9.96
N GLY A 84 -7.77 -13.84 -9.81
CA GLY A 84 -6.69 -14.59 -9.14
C GLY A 84 -6.06 -15.72 -9.97
N MET A 85 -6.57 -16.01 -11.17
CA MET A 85 -5.95 -16.98 -12.08
C MET A 85 -4.68 -16.43 -12.70
N ARG A 86 -3.58 -17.17 -12.58
CA ARG A 86 -2.31 -16.79 -13.19
C ARG A 86 -2.29 -17.09 -14.69
N PRO A 87 -1.63 -16.26 -15.52
CA PRO A 87 -1.33 -16.62 -16.90
C PRO A 87 -0.55 -17.94 -16.98
N GLY A 88 -0.80 -18.76 -18.01
CA GLY A 88 -0.12 -20.04 -18.19
C GLY A 88 -0.97 -21.08 -18.92
N PRO A 89 -0.39 -22.26 -19.22
CA PRO A 89 -1.12 -23.38 -19.81
C PRO A 89 -2.22 -23.87 -18.87
N LYS A 90 -3.22 -24.57 -19.42
CA LYS A 90 -4.27 -25.20 -18.61
C LYS A 90 -3.79 -26.55 -18.05
N PRO A 91 -4.18 -26.91 -16.81
CA PRO A 91 -4.96 -26.11 -15.86
C PRO A 91 -4.14 -24.93 -15.29
N ARG A 92 -4.78 -23.76 -15.14
CA ARG A 92 -4.14 -22.55 -14.59
C ARG A 92 -4.13 -22.59 -13.07
N TRP A 93 -3.10 -22.02 -12.47
CA TRP A 93 -3.03 -21.81 -11.02
C TRP A 93 -3.97 -20.70 -10.57
N LEU A 94 -4.81 -20.99 -9.56
CA LEU A 94 -5.51 -19.98 -8.78
C LEU A 94 -4.66 -19.64 -7.55
N VAL A 95 -4.32 -18.36 -7.38
CA VAL A 95 -3.56 -17.88 -6.21
C VAL A 95 -4.43 -16.94 -5.41
N LEU A 96 -4.51 -17.17 -4.10
CA LEU A 96 -5.25 -16.38 -3.12
C LEU A 96 -4.32 -15.92 -1.99
N SER A 97 -4.71 -14.88 -1.24
CA SER A 97 -4.01 -14.41 -0.04
C SER A 97 -4.86 -14.54 1.21
N GLY A 98 -4.25 -14.33 2.38
CA GLY A 98 -4.96 -14.30 3.66
C GLY A 98 -5.12 -15.66 4.35
N TRP A 99 -4.37 -16.67 3.92
CA TRP A 99 -4.36 -17.99 4.55
C TRP A 99 -3.91 -17.92 6.02
N MET A 100 -4.56 -18.72 6.86
CA MET A 100 -4.18 -18.97 8.25
C MET A 100 -4.55 -20.41 8.63
N SER A 101 -3.70 -21.08 9.40
CA SER A 101 -3.91 -22.45 9.89
C SER A 101 -4.99 -22.56 10.97
N ASP A 102 -5.20 -21.50 11.73
CA ASP A 102 -5.99 -21.56 12.97
C ASP A 102 -7.50 -21.50 12.73
N VAL A 103 -7.93 -21.43 11.45
CA VAL A 103 -9.35 -21.34 11.05
C VAL A 103 -9.98 -22.70 10.73
N TRP A 104 -9.21 -23.79 10.80
CA TRP A 104 -9.73 -25.15 10.65
C TRP A 104 -10.48 -25.60 11.91
N ASP A 105 -11.49 -26.44 11.72
CA ASP A 105 -12.26 -27.04 12.83
C ASP A 105 -12.29 -28.58 12.68
N PRO A 106 -11.59 -29.34 13.56
CA PRO A 106 -10.68 -28.84 14.58
C PRO A 106 -9.42 -28.21 13.97
N PRO A 107 -8.70 -27.33 14.69
CA PRO A 107 -7.43 -26.78 14.21
C PRO A 107 -6.38 -27.89 14.13
N GLU A 108 -6.23 -28.50 12.96
CA GLU A 108 -5.23 -29.54 12.69
C GLU A 108 -3.92 -28.92 12.18
N PHE A 109 -2.86 -28.98 13.00
CA PHE A 109 -1.50 -28.65 12.57
C PHE A 109 -0.73 -29.96 12.35
N ARG A 110 -0.47 -30.32 11.09
CA ARG A 110 0.44 -31.45 10.76
C ARG A 110 1.84 -30.90 10.58
N LYS A 111 2.70 -31.11 11.58
CA LYS A 111 4.16 -31.04 11.39
C LYS A 111 4.58 -32.37 10.77
N GLU A 112 4.93 -32.34 9.49
CA GLU A 112 5.77 -33.39 8.88
C GLU A 112 7.23 -33.17 9.26
#